data_AF-A0A0L8ANP5-F1
#
_entry.id   AF-A0A0L8ANP5-F1
#
_cell.length_a   1.000
_cell.length_b   1.000
_cell.length_c   1.000
_cell.angle_alpha   90.00
_cell.angle_beta   90.00
_cell.angle_gamma   90.00
#
_symmetry.space_group_name_H-M   'P 1'
#
loop_
_entity.id
_entity.type
_entity.pdbx_description
1 polymer ?
#
loop_
_entity_poly.entity_id
_entity_poly.type
_entity_poly.pdbx_seq_one_letter_code
_entity_poly.pdbx_strand_id
1 'polypeptide(L)'
;MLINVTILLLCALVPGLFILGNATFSETKIRYFLVFAGAYLFSVTVIHLIPDIFMSGEDPFNLGLYILIGFFIQKILENFSNGVEHGHTHIHTRVPVTYLLIALVLHSFLEGSILTDSLHSNHSPDSVYSHGSSPKILLGIVMHKIPASLALMALLVAQLKNKYKAFGLLFIFAISSPLGLITSEYFSHSNLLPEKYLIIFFAVVAGSFLQISTTIFIESDPHHKLNWKKFSVSLLGAAAAVLAQLMI
;
A
#
# COMPACT_ATOMS: atom_id res chain seq x y z
N MET A 1 -4.50 -17.83 0.65
CA MET A 1 -3.04 -17.58 0.60
C MET A 1 -2.39 -17.64 -0.80
N LEU A 2 -2.27 -18.80 -1.48
CA LEU A 2 -1.51 -18.91 -2.76
C LEU A 2 -2.00 -17.98 -3.88
N ILE A 3 -3.31 -17.80 -4.00
CA ILE A 3 -3.93 -16.88 -4.96
C ILE A 3 -3.48 -15.44 -4.68
N ASN A 4 -3.59 -14.97 -3.43
CA ASN A 4 -3.17 -13.62 -3.03
C ASN A 4 -1.68 -13.39 -3.27
N VAL A 5 -0.83 -14.37 -2.91
CA VAL A 5 0.62 -14.34 -3.20
C VAL A 5 0.87 -14.15 -4.70
N THR A 6 0.15 -14.91 -5.54
CA THR A 6 0.29 -14.84 -7.00
C THR A 6 -0.16 -13.48 -7.52
N ILE A 7 -1.29 -12.95 -7.03
CA ILE A 7 -1.80 -11.63 -7.41
C ILE A 7 -0.80 -10.53 -7.02
N LEU A 8 -0.29 -10.52 -5.78
CA LEU A 8 0.66 -9.52 -5.28
C LEU A 8 1.98 -9.52 -6.05
N LEU A 9 2.44 -10.70 -6.48
CA LEU A 9 3.64 -10.84 -7.28
C LEU A 9 3.41 -10.33 -8.71
N LEU A 10 2.33 -10.78 -9.36
CA LEU A 10 2.02 -10.44 -10.75
C LEU A 10 1.65 -8.97 -10.93
N CYS A 11 0.91 -8.37 -9.99
CA CYS A 11 0.52 -6.96 -10.08
C CYS A 11 1.73 -6.01 -9.99
N ALA A 12 2.87 -6.47 -9.46
CA ALA A 12 4.11 -5.69 -9.44
C ALA A 12 5.02 -6.03 -10.64
N LEU A 13 5.15 -7.31 -11.00
CA LEU A 13 6.06 -7.72 -12.08
C LEU A 13 5.53 -7.37 -13.47
N VAL A 14 4.24 -7.63 -13.73
CA VAL A 14 3.66 -7.47 -15.07
C VAL A 14 3.76 -6.01 -15.54
N PRO A 15 3.35 -4.99 -14.75
CA PRO A 15 3.49 -3.60 -15.19
C PRO A 15 4.96 -3.20 -15.40
N GLY A 16 5.88 -3.60 -14.52
CA GLY A 16 7.31 -3.32 -14.71
C GLY A 16 7.88 -3.95 -15.98
N LEU A 17 7.46 -5.16 -16.36
CA LEU A 17 7.84 -5.78 -17.63
C LEU A 17 7.34 -4.98 -18.85
N PHE A 18 6.15 -4.38 -18.79
CA PHE A 18 5.65 -3.52 -19.87
C PHE A 18 6.58 -2.33 -20.17
N ILE A 19 7.21 -1.75 -19.14
CA ILE A 19 8.19 -0.65 -19.32
C ILE A 19 9.42 -1.12 -20.10
N LEU A 20 9.88 -2.37 -19.91
CA LEU A 20 11.00 -2.92 -20.69
C LEU A 20 10.69 -3.07 -22.18
N GLY A 21 9.41 -3.26 -22.51
CA GLY A 21 8.87 -3.37 -23.87
C GLY A 21 8.61 -2.03 -24.57
N ASN A 22 9.13 -0.91 -24.05
CA ASN A 22 8.92 0.45 -24.56
C ASN A 22 7.44 0.93 -24.53
N ALA A 23 6.60 0.35 -23.66
CA ALA A 23 5.25 0.87 -23.47
C ALA A 23 5.30 2.29 -22.89
N THR A 24 4.58 3.21 -23.51
CA THR A 24 4.41 4.58 -22.99
C THR A 24 3.03 4.72 -22.37
N PHE A 25 2.98 5.25 -21.15
CA PHE A 25 1.74 5.52 -20.45
C PHE A 25 1.52 7.03 -20.34
N SER A 26 0.26 7.46 -20.40
CA SER A 26 -0.07 8.86 -20.16
C SER A 26 0.12 9.21 -18.69
N GLU A 27 1.07 10.10 -18.39
CA GLU A 27 1.34 10.60 -17.03
C GLU A 27 0.06 11.13 -16.36
N THR A 28 -0.80 11.81 -17.13
CA THR A 28 -2.06 12.35 -16.61
C THR A 28 -3.03 11.24 -16.18
N LYS A 29 -3.13 10.16 -16.96
CA LYS A 29 -3.99 9.01 -16.61
C LYS A 29 -3.44 8.27 -15.41
N ILE A 30 -2.13 8.02 -15.36
CA ILE A 30 -1.46 7.42 -14.20
C ILE A 30 -1.74 8.25 -12.95
N ARG A 31 -1.55 9.58 -13.02
CA ARG A 31 -1.80 10.47 -11.88
C ARG A 31 -3.23 10.41 -11.37
N TYR A 32 -4.24 10.42 -12.25
CA TYR A 32 -5.63 10.27 -11.80
C TYR A 32 -5.90 8.89 -11.21
N PHE A 33 -5.31 7.83 -11.78
CA PHE A 33 -5.44 6.49 -11.23
C PHE A 33 -4.79 6.37 -9.84
N LEU A 34 -3.64 7.01 -9.61
CA LEU A 34 -3.05 7.13 -8.27
C LEU A 34 -3.99 7.83 -7.29
N VAL A 35 -4.57 8.98 -7.67
CA VAL A 35 -5.52 9.72 -6.82
C VAL A 35 -6.73 8.84 -6.46
N PHE A 36 -7.25 8.08 -7.42
CA PHE A 36 -8.33 7.13 -7.18
C PHE A 36 -7.90 6.03 -6.20
N ALA A 37 -6.76 5.37 -6.46
CA ALA A 37 -6.23 4.28 -5.64
C ALA A 37 -5.91 4.75 -4.21
N GLY A 38 -5.31 5.93 -4.07
CA GLY A 38 -5.02 6.57 -2.80
C GLY A 38 -6.29 6.88 -2.02
N ALA A 39 -7.30 7.46 -2.66
CA ALA A 39 -8.58 7.73 -2.00
C ALA A 39 -9.33 6.45 -1.59
N TYR A 40 -9.25 5.40 -2.41
CA TYR A 40 -9.78 4.08 -2.09
C TYR A 40 -9.07 3.50 -0.84
N LEU A 41 -7.73 3.44 -0.84
CA LEU A 41 -6.94 2.93 0.29
C LEU A 41 -7.16 3.74 1.57
N PHE A 42 -7.20 5.07 1.47
CA PHE A 42 -7.54 5.94 2.59
C PHE A 42 -8.89 5.55 3.20
N SER A 43 -9.90 5.40 2.34
CA SER A 43 -11.27 5.11 2.76
C SER A 43 -11.37 3.72 3.39
N VAL A 44 -10.79 2.68 2.79
CA VAL A 44 -10.72 1.33 3.39
C VAL A 44 -10.00 1.36 4.73
N THR A 45 -8.92 2.14 4.85
CA THR A 45 -8.20 2.26 6.12
C THR A 45 -9.07 2.87 7.22
N VAL A 46 -9.80 3.94 6.90
CA VAL A 46 -10.66 4.65 7.86
C VAL A 46 -11.92 3.87 8.23
N ILE A 47 -12.59 3.24 7.27
CA ILE A 47 -13.91 2.62 7.50
C ILE A 47 -13.82 1.13 7.86
N HIS A 48 -12.68 0.49 7.66
CA HIS A 48 -12.50 -0.94 7.90
C HIS A 48 -11.29 -1.25 8.79
N LEU A 49 -10.06 -0.90 8.37
CA LEU A 49 -8.86 -1.30 9.12
C LEU A 49 -8.81 -0.70 10.53
N ILE A 50 -9.02 0.62 10.64
CA ILE A 50 -8.98 1.31 11.93
C ILE A 50 -10.08 0.77 12.86
N PRO A 51 -11.37 0.72 12.46
CA PRO A 51 -12.41 0.13 13.29
C PRO A 51 -12.08 -1.28 13.79
N ASP A 52 -11.62 -2.17 12.91
CA ASP A 52 -11.28 -3.55 13.28
C ASP A 52 -10.17 -3.60 14.35
N ILE A 53 -9.14 -2.76 14.22
CA ILE A 53 -8.05 -2.66 15.21
C ILE A 53 -8.59 -2.19 16.57
N PHE A 54 -9.48 -1.21 16.60
CA PHE A 54 -10.07 -0.69 17.84
C PHE A 54 -11.09 -1.64 18.48
N MET A 55 -11.64 -2.59 17.71
CA MET A 55 -12.53 -3.65 18.21
C MET A 55 -11.78 -4.83 18.83
N SER A 56 -10.44 -4.82 18.81
CA SER A 56 -9.60 -5.89 19.37
C SER A 56 -9.65 -6.05 20.90
N GLY A 57 -10.18 -5.05 21.62
CA GLY A 57 -10.22 -5.04 23.09
C GLY A 57 -8.94 -4.52 23.77
N GLU A 58 -7.92 -4.14 22.99
CA GLU A 58 -6.74 -3.43 23.50
C GLU A 58 -7.05 -1.96 23.82
N ASP A 59 -6.18 -1.32 24.61
CA ASP A 59 -6.35 0.08 25.02
C ASP A 59 -6.40 1.03 23.79
N PRO A 60 -7.53 1.76 23.58
CA PRO A 60 -7.70 2.62 22.41
C PRO A 60 -6.63 3.71 22.26
N PHE A 61 -6.13 4.25 23.38
CA PHE A 61 -5.10 5.30 23.34
C PHE A 61 -3.77 4.74 22.80
N ASN A 62 -3.34 3.58 23.30
CA ASN A 62 -2.14 2.90 22.81
C ASN A 62 -2.26 2.52 21.33
N LEU A 63 -3.41 1.99 20.89
CA LEU A 63 -3.65 1.69 19.48
C LEU A 63 -3.52 2.94 18.60
N GLY A 64 -4.11 4.06 19.03
CA GLY A 64 -3.94 5.36 18.38
C GLY A 64 -2.48 5.82 18.28
N LEU A 65 -1.68 5.60 19.34
CA LEU A 65 -0.25 5.90 19.33
C LEU A 65 0.51 5.04 18.31
N TYR A 66 0.21 3.74 18.21
CA TYR A 66 0.87 2.86 17.23
C TYR A 66 0.51 3.21 15.78
N ILE A 67 -0.74 3.61 15.52
CA ILE A 67 -1.15 4.18 14.23
C ILE A 67 -0.32 5.43 13.93
N LEU A 68 -0.17 6.34 14.89
CA LEU A 68 0.62 7.55 14.70
C LEU A 68 2.10 7.25 14.44
N ILE A 69 2.67 6.28 15.15
CA ILE A 69 4.05 5.80 14.93
C ILE A 69 4.20 5.26 13.50
N GLY A 70 3.26 4.43 13.06
CA GLY A 70 3.25 3.89 11.69
C GLY A 70 3.20 4.96 10.61
N PHE A 71 2.38 5.99 10.82
CA PHE A 71 2.29 7.15 9.93
C PHE A 71 3.66 7.85 9.78
N PHE A 72 4.34 8.14 10.89
CA PHE A 72 5.65 8.81 10.84
C PHE A 72 6.78 7.91 10.32
N ILE A 73 6.79 6.61 10.67
CA ILE A 73 7.74 5.65 10.08
C ILE A 73 7.61 5.67 8.56
N GLN A 74 6.37 5.62 8.05
CA GLN A 74 6.14 5.64 6.62
C GLN A 74 6.55 6.98 6.00
N LYS A 75 6.36 8.11 6.69
CA LYS A 75 6.86 9.40 6.21
C LYS A 75 8.38 9.42 6.06
N ILE A 76 9.10 8.79 6.98
CA ILE A 76 10.56 8.65 6.92
C ILE A 76 10.97 7.76 5.73
N LEU A 77 10.28 6.63 5.51
CA LEU A 77 10.54 5.76 4.36
C LEU A 77 10.27 6.49 3.03
N GLU A 78 9.18 7.27 2.96
CA GLU A 78 8.82 8.08 1.79
C GLU A 78 9.96 9.05 1.41
N ASN A 79 10.58 9.70 2.41
CA ASN A 79 11.72 10.59 2.20
C ASN A 79 12.94 9.87 1.58
N PHE A 80 13.20 8.62 1.96
CA PHE A 80 14.25 7.81 1.33
C PHE A 80 13.91 7.36 -0.09
N SER A 81 12.63 7.26 -0.43
CA SER A 81 12.16 6.92 -1.79
C SER A 81 12.04 8.12 -2.71
N ASN A 82 12.21 9.36 -2.23
CA ASN A 82 11.85 10.60 -2.93
C ASN A 82 10.42 10.60 -3.51
N GLY A 83 9.49 9.85 -2.92
CA GLY A 83 8.12 9.75 -3.43
C GLY A 83 8.02 9.10 -4.81
N VAL A 84 8.95 8.21 -5.18
CA VAL A 84 8.90 7.44 -6.44
C VAL A 84 7.61 6.63 -6.56
N GLU A 85 7.06 6.19 -5.42
CA GLU A 85 5.76 5.53 -5.29
C GLU A 85 4.59 6.41 -5.79
N HIS A 86 4.76 7.74 -5.79
CA HIS A 86 3.72 8.71 -6.12
C HIS A 86 3.91 9.35 -7.51
N GLY A 87 4.90 8.91 -8.28
CA GLY A 87 5.15 9.36 -9.66
C GLY A 87 5.83 10.73 -9.80
N HIS A 88 6.30 11.32 -8.69
CA HIS A 88 7.04 12.58 -8.70
C HIS A 88 8.55 12.34 -8.88
N THR A 89 8.99 12.04 -10.10
CA THR A 89 10.43 11.96 -10.39
C THR A 89 10.99 13.34 -10.70
N HIS A 90 11.53 14.04 -9.70
CA HIS A 90 12.47 15.12 -9.99
C HIS A 90 13.78 14.51 -10.50
N ILE A 91 14.03 14.66 -11.80
CA ILE A 91 15.14 14.03 -12.56
C ILE A 91 16.55 14.46 -12.05
N HIS A 92 16.63 15.44 -11.15
CA HIS A 92 17.89 16.03 -10.69
C HIS A 92 18.44 15.51 -9.35
N THR A 93 17.70 14.69 -8.60
CA THR A 93 18.19 14.12 -7.33
C THR A 93 18.56 12.65 -7.49
N ARG A 94 19.87 12.35 -7.48
CA ARG A 94 20.39 10.97 -7.44
C ARG A 94 20.18 10.38 -6.04
N VAL A 95 18.99 9.85 -5.77
CA VAL A 95 18.81 8.95 -4.62
C VAL A 95 19.65 7.70 -4.86
N PRO A 96 20.47 7.26 -3.89
CA PRO A 96 21.13 5.98 -3.96
C PRO A 96 20.10 4.86 -4.07
N VAL A 97 20.24 4.02 -5.11
CA VAL A 97 19.34 2.88 -5.39
C VAL A 97 19.15 1.97 -4.17
N THR A 98 20.16 1.88 -3.31
CA THR A 98 20.13 1.11 -2.06
C THR A 98 19.10 1.64 -1.07
N TYR A 99 19.09 2.95 -0.77
CA TYR A 99 18.13 3.54 0.16
C TYR A 99 16.70 3.44 -0.36
N LEU A 100 16.54 3.69 -1.67
CA LEU A 100 15.27 3.54 -2.36
C LEU A 100 14.74 2.11 -2.26
N LEU A 101 15.59 1.11 -2.50
CA LEU A 101 15.22 -0.31 -2.38
C LEU A 101 14.85 -0.69 -0.94
N ILE A 102 15.62 -0.25 0.06
CA ILE A 102 15.31 -0.55 1.47
C ILE A 102 13.95 0.02 1.84
N ALA A 103 13.69 1.28 1.49
CA ALA A 103 12.41 1.94 1.79
C ALA A 103 11.23 1.23 1.13
N LEU A 104 11.32 0.96 -0.17
CA LEU A 104 10.28 0.30 -0.96
C LEU A 104 10.03 -1.15 -0.54
N VAL A 105 11.09 -1.88 -0.19
CA VAL A 105 10.95 -3.26 0.31
C VAL A 105 10.24 -3.25 1.65
N LEU A 106 10.65 -2.41 2.60
CA LEU A 106 9.98 -2.31 3.90
C LEU A 106 8.53 -1.86 3.77
N HIS A 107 8.27 -0.82 2.98
CA HIS A 107 6.92 -0.35 2.68
C HIS A 107 6.06 -1.48 2.08
N SER A 108 6.55 -2.15 1.05
CA SER A 108 5.80 -3.22 0.37
C SER A 108 5.61 -4.45 1.27
N PHE A 109 6.54 -4.72 2.19
CA PHE A 109 6.39 -5.77 3.20
C PHE A 109 5.23 -5.45 4.16
N LEU A 110 5.20 -4.22 4.70
CA LEU A 110 4.11 -3.75 5.57
C LEU A 110 2.77 -3.79 4.84
N GLU A 111 2.75 -3.42 3.55
CA GLU A 111 1.56 -3.51 2.72
C GLU A 111 1.05 -4.94 2.55
N GLY A 112 1.94 -5.91 2.35
CA GLY A 112 1.56 -7.30 2.21
C GLY A 112 1.05 -7.94 3.49
N SER A 113 1.53 -7.49 4.65
CA SER A 113 1.24 -8.14 5.92
C SER A 113 -0.18 -7.91 6.43
N ILE A 114 -0.87 -6.85 5.97
CA ILE A 114 -2.26 -6.56 6.37
C ILE A 114 -3.27 -7.56 5.78
N LEU A 115 -2.88 -8.35 4.78
CA LEU A 115 -3.76 -9.31 4.08
C LEU A 115 -4.02 -10.61 4.84
N THR A 116 -3.45 -10.78 6.04
CA THR A 116 -3.64 -11.99 6.86
C THR A 116 -5.11 -12.15 7.26
N ASP A 117 -5.66 -13.36 7.09
CA ASP A 117 -7.09 -13.61 7.33
C ASP A 117 -7.42 -13.66 8.84
N SER A 118 -6.39 -13.86 9.67
CA SER A 118 -6.47 -13.97 11.14
C SER A 118 -6.88 -12.68 11.86
N LEU A 119 -6.66 -11.52 11.24
CA LEU A 119 -7.01 -10.22 11.83
C LEU A 119 -8.51 -9.96 11.92
N HIS A 120 -9.26 -10.61 11.04
CA HIS A 120 -10.60 -10.16 10.66
C HIS A 120 -11.69 -11.20 10.98
N SER A 121 -11.31 -12.33 11.58
CA SER A 121 -12.19 -13.46 11.87
C SER A 121 -12.65 -13.56 13.33
N ASN A 122 -12.01 -12.85 14.27
CA ASN A 122 -12.20 -13.11 15.70
C ASN A 122 -13.14 -12.15 16.46
N HIS A 123 -13.76 -11.15 15.82
CA HIS A 123 -14.43 -10.06 16.57
C HIS A 123 -15.93 -9.83 16.31
N SER A 124 -16.69 -10.77 15.72
CA SER A 124 -18.17 -10.68 15.74
C SER A 124 -18.88 -12.03 15.49
N PRO A 125 -19.81 -12.48 16.36
CA PRO A 125 -20.62 -13.68 16.11
C PRO A 125 -21.82 -13.45 15.16
N ASP A 126 -22.20 -12.20 14.85
CA ASP A 126 -23.49 -11.90 14.16
C ASP A 126 -23.43 -10.72 13.18
N SER A 127 -22.25 -10.29 12.71
CA SER A 127 -22.18 -9.16 11.78
C SER A 127 -22.27 -9.63 10.32
N VAL A 128 -23.12 -8.94 9.55
CA VAL A 128 -23.27 -8.98 8.07
C VAL A 128 -21.95 -8.67 7.33
N TYR A 129 -20.85 -8.46 8.07
CA TYR A 129 -19.50 -8.09 7.61
C TYR A 129 -18.47 -9.22 7.80
N SER A 130 -18.90 -10.45 8.04
CA SER A 130 -18.07 -11.65 8.28
C SER A 130 -17.57 -12.35 7.00
N HIS A 131 -17.82 -11.78 5.82
CA HIS A 131 -17.20 -12.23 4.58
C HIS A 131 -15.75 -11.71 4.53
N GLY A 132 -14.80 -12.63 4.32
CA GLY A 132 -13.36 -12.39 4.48
C GLY A 132 -12.90 -11.03 3.95
N SER A 133 -12.29 -10.25 4.82
CA SER A 133 -11.71 -8.91 4.61
C SER A 133 -10.66 -8.79 3.49
N SER A 134 -10.14 -9.92 3.02
CA SER A 134 -9.03 -9.99 2.06
C SER A 134 -9.27 -9.26 0.72
N PRO A 135 -10.43 -9.39 0.02
CA PRO A 135 -10.56 -8.89 -1.36
C PRO A 135 -10.55 -7.38 -1.49
N LYS A 136 -11.22 -6.65 -0.58
CA LYS A 136 -11.31 -5.18 -0.65
C LYS A 136 -9.99 -4.51 -0.32
N ILE A 137 -9.23 -5.02 0.65
CA ILE A 137 -7.90 -4.51 0.96
C ILE A 137 -6.93 -4.89 -0.17
N LEU A 138 -6.97 -6.15 -0.65
CA LEU A 138 -6.19 -6.60 -1.79
C LEU A 138 -6.41 -5.73 -3.02
N LEU A 139 -7.65 -5.35 -3.30
CA LEU A 139 -7.99 -4.49 -4.43
C LEU A 139 -7.27 -3.14 -4.34
N GLY A 140 -7.29 -2.50 -3.16
CA GLY A 140 -6.60 -1.22 -2.94
C GLY A 140 -5.09 -1.34 -3.11
N ILE A 141 -4.51 -2.40 -2.55
CA ILE A 141 -3.09 -2.74 -2.67
C ILE A 141 -2.70 -2.93 -4.13
N VAL A 142 -3.45 -3.74 -4.87
CA VAL A 142 -3.21 -3.96 -6.31
C VAL A 142 -3.29 -2.65 -7.10
N MET A 143 -4.30 -1.82 -6.84
CA MET A 143 -4.47 -0.53 -7.52
C MET A 143 -3.31 0.44 -7.26
N HIS A 144 -2.75 0.45 -6.05
CA HIS A 144 -1.60 1.29 -5.70
C HIS A 144 -0.28 0.72 -6.23
N LYS A 145 -0.11 -0.60 -6.14
CA LYS A 145 1.14 -1.27 -6.46
C LYS A 145 1.46 -1.30 -7.95
N ILE A 146 0.44 -1.33 -8.81
CA ILE A 146 0.62 -1.26 -10.26
C ILE A 146 1.37 0.03 -10.65
N PRO A 147 0.91 1.25 -10.32
CA PRO A 147 1.65 2.47 -10.63
C PRO A 147 3.01 2.58 -9.94
N ALA A 148 3.11 2.17 -8.67
CA ALA A 148 4.38 2.20 -7.95
C ALA A 148 5.45 1.34 -8.66
N SER A 149 5.07 0.14 -9.13
CA SER A 149 5.99 -0.74 -9.86
C SER A 149 6.40 -0.19 -11.23
N LEU A 150 5.49 0.51 -11.94
CA LEU A 150 5.80 1.21 -13.18
C LEU A 150 6.83 2.32 -12.96
N ALA A 151 6.59 3.17 -11.95
CA ALA A 151 7.48 4.28 -11.61
C ALA A 151 8.86 3.79 -11.17
N LEU A 152 8.89 2.77 -10.29
CA LEU A 152 10.12 2.12 -9.84
C LEU A 152 10.92 1.57 -11.03
N MET A 153 10.27 0.81 -11.91
CA MET A 153 10.98 0.19 -13.03
C MET A 153 11.54 1.24 -14.01
N ALA A 154 10.75 2.28 -14.31
CA ALA A 154 11.21 3.39 -15.16
C ALA A 154 12.46 4.07 -14.55
N LEU A 155 12.45 4.33 -13.24
CA LEU A 155 13.59 4.89 -12.52
C LEU A 155 14.82 3.98 -12.54
N LEU A 156 14.65 2.68 -12.25
CA LEU A 156 15.75 1.72 -12.21
C LEU A 156 16.41 1.56 -13.57
N VAL A 157 15.62 1.51 -14.65
CA VAL A 157 16.15 1.47 -16.02
C VAL A 157 16.94 2.74 -16.35
N ALA A 158 16.40 3.92 -15.98
CA ALA A 158 17.06 5.20 -16.21
C ALA A 158 18.38 5.35 -15.43
N GLN A 159 18.42 4.91 -14.17
CA GLN A 159 19.59 5.06 -13.31
C GLN A 159 20.67 3.99 -13.54
N LEU A 160 20.29 2.71 -13.66
CA LEU A 160 21.25 1.60 -13.74
C LEU A 160 21.77 1.34 -15.16
N LYS A 161 21.03 1.80 -16.18
CA LYS A 161 21.33 1.53 -17.61
C LYS A 161 21.51 0.04 -17.94
N ASN A 162 21.01 -0.85 -17.09
CA ASN A 162 21.09 -2.30 -17.24
C ASN A 162 19.73 -2.92 -16.90
N LYS A 163 19.02 -3.37 -17.94
CA LYS A 163 17.66 -3.90 -17.84
C LYS A 163 17.57 -5.15 -16.94
N TYR A 164 18.60 -6.01 -16.94
CA TYR A 164 18.62 -7.21 -16.11
C TYR A 164 18.80 -6.88 -14.62
N LYS A 165 19.69 -5.92 -14.30
CA LYS A 165 19.85 -5.45 -12.92
C LYS A 165 18.59 -4.74 -12.42
N ALA A 166 17.99 -3.89 -13.24
CA ALA A 166 16.73 -3.23 -12.92
C ALA A 166 15.61 -4.25 -12.65
N PHE A 167 15.49 -5.27 -13.50
CA PHE A 167 14.52 -6.34 -13.30
C PHE A 167 14.78 -7.15 -12.03
N GLY A 168 16.04 -7.49 -11.72
CA GLY A 168 16.39 -8.18 -10.48
C GLY A 168 15.98 -7.40 -9.23
N LEU A 169 16.15 -6.07 -9.23
CA LEU A 169 15.72 -5.21 -8.12
C LEU A 169 14.20 -5.06 -8.05
N LEU A 170 13.51 -4.95 -9.19
CA LEU A 170 12.05 -4.99 -9.24
C LEU A 170 11.51 -6.31 -8.68
N PHE A 171 12.18 -7.43 -8.96
CA PHE A 171 11.79 -8.74 -8.46
C PHE A 171 11.90 -8.83 -6.92
N ILE A 172 12.97 -8.26 -6.34
CA ILE A 172 13.12 -8.12 -4.88
C ILE A 172 11.95 -7.32 -4.30
N PHE A 173 11.60 -6.19 -4.91
CA PHE A 173 10.43 -5.40 -4.51
C PHE A 173 9.12 -6.19 -4.62
N ALA A 174 8.92 -6.91 -5.73
CA ALA A 174 7.70 -7.66 -6.00
C ALA A 174 7.46 -8.80 -4.99
N ILE A 175 8.53 -9.47 -4.53
CA ILE A 175 8.46 -10.51 -3.51
C ILE A 175 8.16 -9.96 -2.10
N SER A 176 8.41 -8.68 -1.85
CA SER A 176 8.28 -8.12 -0.51
C SER A 176 6.87 -8.22 0.08
N SER A 177 5.81 -7.86 -0.67
CA SER A 177 4.42 -8.03 -0.16
C SER A 177 4.03 -9.51 0.04
N PRO A 178 4.29 -10.43 -0.90
CA PRO A 178 4.14 -11.86 -0.63
C PRO A 178 4.82 -12.32 0.66
N LEU A 179 6.05 -11.86 0.93
CA LEU A 179 6.75 -12.17 2.19
C LEU A 179 6.04 -11.57 3.40
N GLY A 180 5.52 -10.34 3.30
CA GLY A 180 4.70 -9.72 4.34
C GLY A 180 3.48 -10.56 4.70
N LEU A 181 2.74 -11.01 3.68
CA LEU A 181 1.57 -11.88 3.85
C LEU A 181 1.95 -13.21 4.49
N ILE A 182 2.96 -13.91 3.97
CA ILE A 182 3.38 -15.21 4.51
C ILE A 182 3.87 -15.08 5.95
N THR A 183 4.60 -14.01 6.25
CA THR A 183 5.15 -13.78 7.59
C THR A 183 4.03 -13.50 8.60
N SER A 184 3.08 -12.63 8.27
CA SER A 184 1.94 -12.33 9.14
C SER A 184 1.03 -13.54 9.36
N GLU A 185 0.75 -14.31 8.32
CA GLU A 185 -0.03 -15.55 8.38
C GLU A 185 0.67 -16.62 9.25
N TYR A 186 2.01 -16.73 9.13
CA TYR A 186 2.79 -17.64 9.95
C TYR A 186 2.68 -17.27 11.43
N PHE A 187 2.93 -16.01 11.78
CA PHE A 187 2.89 -15.56 13.18
C PHE A 187 1.50 -15.62 13.79
N SER A 188 0.44 -15.45 13.00
CA SER A 188 -0.93 -15.54 13.49
C SER A 188 -1.37 -16.96 13.83
N HIS A 189 -0.81 -17.98 13.17
CA HIS A 189 -1.13 -19.38 13.41
C HIS A 189 -0.15 -20.11 14.33
N SER A 190 1.07 -19.59 14.51
CA SER A 190 2.14 -20.34 15.14
C SER A 190 2.09 -20.35 16.68
N ASN A 191 1.14 -19.67 17.33
CA ASN A 191 1.10 -19.44 18.80
C ASN A 191 2.44 -18.92 19.39
N LEU A 192 3.37 -18.45 18.54
CA LEU A 192 4.71 -18.04 18.96
C LEU A 192 4.71 -16.65 19.59
N LEU A 193 3.74 -15.81 19.22
CA LEU A 193 3.59 -14.45 19.71
C LEU A 193 2.18 -14.27 20.28
N PRO A 194 2.04 -13.58 21.42
CA PRO A 194 0.75 -13.11 21.89
C PRO A 194 0.03 -12.27 20.82
N GLU A 195 -1.28 -12.48 20.67
CA GLU A 195 -2.15 -11.80 19.70
C GLU A 195 -2.03 -10.27 19.75
N LYS A 196 -1.85 -9.72 20.96
CA LYS A 196 -1.56 -8.30 21.21
C LYS A 196 -0.45 -7.73 20.32
N TYR A 197 0.65 -8.45 20.13
CA TYR A 197 1.77 -7.93 19.32
C TYR A 197 1.43 -7.86 17.84
N LEU A 198 0.58 -8.78 17.35
CA LEU A 198 0.06 -8.71 16.00
C LEU A 198 -0.88 -7.52 15.84
N ILE A 199 -1.81 -7.30 16.76
CA ILE A 199 -2.70 -6.13 16.76
C ILE A 199 -1.88 -4.82 16.72
N ILE A 200 -0.85 -4.71 17.56
CA ILE A 200 0.06 -3.55 17.57
C ILE A 200 0.77 -3.38 16.22
N PHE A 201 1.26 -4.47 15.63
CA PHE A 201 1.90 -4.44 14.32
C PHE A 201 0.91 -3.95 13.24
N PHE A 202 -0.33 -4.39 13.27
CA PHE A 202 -1.36 -3.93 12.32
C PHE A 202 -1.79 -2.49 12.54
N ALA A 203 -1.78 -2.00 13.78
CA ALA A 203 -1.93 -0.57 14.08
C ALA A 203 -0.84 0.27 13.38
N VAL A 204 0.42 -0.17 13.45
CA VAL A 204 1.53 0.47 12.73
C VAL A 204 1.31 0.42 11.20
N VAL A 205 0.87 -0.72 10.66
CA VAL A 205 0.59 -0.86 9.22
C VAL A 205 -0.57 0.04 8.77
N ALA A 206 -1.65 0.15 9.55
CA ALA A 206 -2.77 1.05 9.25
C ALA A 206 -2.32 2.53 9.24
N GLY A 207 -1.44 2.90 10.16
CA GLY A 207 -0.77 4.21 10.15
C GLY A 207 0.03 4.48 8.89
N SER A 208 0.81 3.49 8.44
CA SER A 208 1.54 3.57 7.17
C SER A 208 0.58 3.78 5.98
N PHE A 209 -0.54 3.05 5.93
CA PHE A 209 -1.54 3.20 4.87
C PHE A 209 -2.18 4.59 4.85
N LEU A 210 -2.48 5.16 6.03
CA LEU A 210 -2.93 6.55 6.12
C LEU A 210 -1.92 7.51 5.52
N GLN A 211 -0.62 7.37 5.84
CA GLN A 211 0.42 8.23 5.29
C GLN A 211 0.53 8.12 3.77
N ILE A 212 0.61 6.89 3.22
CA ILE A 212 0.73 6.65 1.77
C ILE A 212 -0.48 7.26 1.05
N SER A 213 -1.68 6.92 1.51
CA SER A 213 -2.91 7.32 0.86
C SER A 213 -3.11 8.84 0.89
N THR A 214 -2.88 9.49 2.04
CA THR A 214 -3.02 10.94 2.18
C THR A 214 -2.02 11.71 1.32
N THR A 215 -0.75 11.30 1.26
CA THR A 215 0.21 11.96 0.35
C THR A 215 -0.26 11.88 -1.10
N ILE A 216 -0.80 10.74 -1.55
CA ILE A 216 -1.21 10.56 -2.95
C ILE A 216 -2.44 11.39 -3.33
N PHE A 217 -3.47 11.43 -2.48
CA PHE A 217 -4.74 12.07 -2.84
C PHE A 217 -4.87 13.53 -2.38
N ILE A 218 -4.20 13.93 -1.29
CA ILE A 218 -4.33 15.28 -0.67
C ILE A 218 -3.31 16.28 -1.20
N GLU A 219 -2.30 15.85 -1.98
CA GLU A 219 -1.23 16.76 -2.40
C GLU A 219 -1.76 18.05 -3.06
N SER A 220 -1.52 19.15 -2.35
CA SER A 220 -2.15 20.44 -2.53
C SER A 220 -1.51 21.20 -3.67
N ASP A 221 -2.32 21.82 -4.52
CA ASP A 221 -1.82 22.79 -5.50
C ASP A 221 -1.15 23.95 -4.75
N PRO A 222 0.05 24.41 -5.15
CA PRO A 222 0.74 25.53 -4.52
C PRO A 222 -0.11 26.81 -4.41
N HIS A 223 -1.16 26.95 -5.21
CA HIS A 223 -2.07 28.10 -5.21
C HIS A 223 -3.36 27.89 -4.39
N HIS A 224 -3.44 26.83 -3.58
CA HIS A 224 -4.61 26.48 -2.75
C HIS A 224 -5.94 26.36 -3.51
N LYS A 225 -5.90 26.16 -4.84
CA LYS A 225 -7.10 25.95 -5.65
C LYS A 225 -7.45 24.47 -5.69
N LEU A 226 -8.69 24.14 -5.31
CA LEU A 226 -9.21 22.79 -5.43
C LEU A 226 -9.25 22.38 -6.91
N ASN A 227 -8.50 21.34 -7.27
CA ASN A 227 -8.63 20.73 -8.59
C ASN A 227 -9.88 19.84 -8.60
N TRP A 228 -11.00 20.38 -9.08
CA TRP A 228 -12.29 19.67 -9.12
C TRP A 228 -12.21 18.31 -9.81
N LYS A 229 -11.39 18.15 -10.86
CA LYS A 229 -11.21 16.85 -11.52
C LYS A 229 -10.56 15.83 -10.60
N LYS A 230 -9.45 16.20 -9.93
CA LYS A 230 -8.80 15.32 -8.94
C LYS A 230 -9.74 15.01 -7.77
N PHE A 231 -10.46 16.01 -7.28
CA PHE A 231 -11.40 15.85 -6.19
C PHE A 231 -12.55 14.89 -6.55
N SER A 232 -13.14 15.02 -7.74
CA SER A 232 -14.16 14.07 -8.21
C SER A 232 -13.63 12.64 -8.33
N VAL A 233 -12.40 12.47 -8.83
CA VAL A 233 -11.75 11.15 -8.90
C VAL A 233 -11.50 10.56 -7.51
N SER A 234 -11.10 11.40 -6.54
CA SER A 234 -10.96 11.00 -5.13
C SER A 234 -12.30 10.57 -4.53
N LEU A 235 -13.39 11.32 -4.78
CA LEU A 235 -14.72 10.95 -4.33
C LEU A 235 -15.19 9.61 -4.91
N LEU A 236 -14.88 9.34 -6.19
CA LEU A 236 -15.15 8.04 -6.82
C LEU A 236 -14.34 6.92 -6.17
N GLY A 237 -13.08 7.14 -5.84
CA GLY A 237 -12.24 6.16 -5.12
C GLY A 237 -12.80 5.85 -3.74
N ALA A 238 -13.20 6.88 -2.99
CA ALA A 238 -13.83 6.72 -1.68
C ALA A 238 -15.17 5.99 -1.76
N ALA A 239 -16.03 6.36 -2.73
CA ALA A 239 -17.30 5.68 -2.95
C ALA A 239 -17.10 4.20 -3.34
N ALA A 240 -16.09 3.90 -4.17
CA ALA A 240 -15.76 2.52 -4.52
C ALA A 240 -15.32 1.70 -3.31
N ALA A 241 -14.58 2.29 -2.36
CA ALA A 241 -14.22 1.62 -1.10
C ALA A 241 -15.44 1.33 -0.23
N VAL A 242 -16.38 2.28 -0.12
CA VAL A 242 -17.63 2.08 0.61
C VAL A 242 -18.47 0.98 -0.04
N LEU A 243 -18.61 1.00 -1.37
CA LEU A 243 -19.32 -0.04 -2.10
C LEU A 243 -18.66 -1.41 -1.92
N ALA A 244 -17.32 -1.48 -2.00
CA ALA A 244 -16.58 -2.70 -1.75
C ALA A 244 -16.86 -3.22 -0.32
N GLN A 245 -16.81 -2.35 0.69
CA GLN A 245 -17.11 -2.71 2.09
C GLN A 245 -18.52 -3.26 2.29
N LEU A 246 -19.50 -2.79 1.51
CA LEU A 246 -20.90 -3.23 1.62
C LEU A 246 -21.21 -4.50 0.81
N MET A 247 -20.42 -4.80 -0.22
CA MET A 247 -20.73 -5.82 -1.23
C MET A 247 -19.79 -7.03 -1.19
N ILE A 248 -18.59 -6.89 -0.62
CA ILE A 248 -17.51 -7.88 -0.62
C ILE A 248 -16.86 -7.96 0.76
#